data_AF-A0A4S4KTY1-F1
#
_entry.id   AF-A0A4S4KTY1-F1
#
_cell.length_a   1.000
_cell.length_b   1.000
_cell.length_c   1.000
_cell.angle_alpha   90.00
_cell.angle_beta   90.00
_cell.angle_gamma   90.00
#
_symmetry.space_group_name_H-M   'P 1'
#
loop_
_entity.id
_entity.type
_entity.pdbx_description
1 polymer ?
#
loop_
_entity_poly.entity_id
_entity_poly.type
_entity_poly.pdbx_seq_one_letter_code
_entity_poly.pdbx_strand_id
1 'polypeptide(L)'
;MNNSLFSMDDPDRYTYDPRTAPPDFGHAVRKFWGFEDDYVNLNHGSYGSLPLPVLAQCVKMSLLAEKNPDRFHRVTYMPLLAEARRQVAELIGTQNEEVVLVPNATHGLNTVLRNIEWREGDIILGGEYLSSVYAVPCIKPTYPVTTSLDHL
;
A
#
# COMPACT_ATOMS: atom_id res chain seq x y z
N MET A 1 -4.29 6.26 31.98
CA MET A 1 -4.25 5.31 30.84
C MET A 1 -5.67 4.86 30.54
N ASN A 2 -6.40 5.55 29.67
CA ASN A 2 -7.73 5.10 29.21
C ASN A 2 -7.59 4.54 27.80
N ASN A 3 -7.40 3.22 27.74
CA ASN A 3 -7.27 2.46 26.51
C ASN A 3 -8.68 2.11 25.95
N SER A 4 -9.42 3.12 25.48
CA SER A 4 -10.81 2.98 25.00
C SER A 4 -11.12 3.80 23.74
N LEU A 5 -10.11 4.09 22.90
CA LEU A 5 -10.29 5.00 21.76
C LEU A 5 -10.84 4.31 20.48
N PHE A 6 -10.75 2.99 20.37
CA PHE A 6 -11.23 2.25 19.20
C PHE A 6 -12.22 1.14 19.61
N SER A 7 -13.53 1.41 19.45
CA SER A 7 -14.58 0.40 19.55
C SER A 7 -14.91 -0.06 18.14
N MET A 8 -14.88 -1.37 17.93
CA MET A 8 -15.27 -1.98 16.65
C MET A 8 -16.79 -2.04 16.47
N ASP A 9 -17.56 -1.64 17.48
CA ASP A 9 -19.01 -1.78 17.52
C ASP A 9 -19.70 -0.71 16.64
N ASP A 10 -19.03 0.41 16.38
CA ASP A 10 -19.49 1.47 15.48
C ASP A 10 -18.35 2.00 14.59
N PRO A 11 -18.07 1.34 13.46
CA PRO A 11 -17.03 1.75 12.51
C PRO A 11 -17.38 3.04 11.76
N ASP A 12 -18.67 3.38 11.63
CA ASP A 12 -19.12 4.59 10.95
C ASP A 12 -18.94 5.83 11.83
N ARG A 13 -18.76 5.65 13.14
CA ARG A 13 -18.36 6.69 14.09
C ARG A 13 -17.07 7.41 13.72
N TYR A 14 -16.19 6.75 12.96
CA TYR A 14 -14.85 7.26 12.67
C TYR A 14 -14.76 8.04 11.35
N THR A 15 -15.88 8.27 10.66
CA THR A 15 -15.92 9.03 9.40
C THR A 15 -16.92 10.19 9.47
N TYR A 16 -16.96 11.03 8.43
CA TYR A 16 -18.00 12.04 8.22
C TYR A 16 -19.13 11.49 7.34
N ASP A 17 -20.31 12.12 7.38
CA ASP A 17 -21.42 11.79 6.48
C ASP A 17 -21.10 12.28 5.06
N PRO A 18 -20.90 11.39 4.07
CA PRO A 18 -20.54 11.79 2.71
C PRO A 18 -21.65 12.56 1.98
N ARG A 19 -22.87 12.62 2.54
CA ARG A 19 -24.00 13.42 2.02
C ARG A 19 -23.96 14.88 2.48
N THR A 20 -23.06 15.21 3.40
CA THR A 20 -22.86 16.57 3.93
C THR A 20 -21.53 17.14 3.44
N ALA A 21 -21.33 18.45 3.63
CA ALA A 21 -20.05 19.07 3.31
C ALA A 21 -18.93 18.39 4.11
N PRO A 22 -17.81 17.99 3.46
CA PRO A 22 -16.69 17.40 4.17
C PRO A 22 -16.10 18.43 5.15
N PRO A 23 -15.50 17.97 6.27
CA PRO A 23 -14.79 18.87 7.16
C PRO A 23 -13.58 19.49 6.47
N ASP A 24 -13.21 20.69 6.90
CA ASP A 24 -12.02 21.38 6.41
C ASP A 24 -10.74 20.55 6.62
N PHE A 25 -9.75 20.75 5.75
CA PHE A 25 -8.43 20.17 5.95
C PHE A 25 -7.70 20.75 7.18
N GLY A 26 -6.61 20.11 7.60
CA GLY A 26 -5.83 20.51 8.78
C GLY A 26 -6.34 19.84 10.06
N HIS A 27 -6.44 20.59 11.16
CA HIS A 27 -6.79 20.01 12.46
C HIS A 27 -8.20 19.41 12.53
N ALA A 28 -9.14 19.87 11.69
CA ALA A 28 -10.52 19.37 11.71
C ALA A 28 -10.64 17.89 11.27
N VAL A 29 -9.73 17.40 10.44
CA VAL A 29 -9.66 15.97 10.05
C VAL A 29 -8.82 15.13 11.01
N ARG A 30 -8.09 15.72 11.98
CA ARG A 30 -7.19 14.99 12.90
C ARG A 30 -7.93 13.92 13.72
N LYS A 31 -9.19 14.16 14.08
CA LYS A 31 -10.04 13.22 14.83
C LYS A 31 -10.29 11.88 14.12
N PHE A 32 -10.03 11.81 12.81
CA PHE A 32 -10.15 10.58 12.03
C PHE A 32 -8.85 9.77 12.01
N TRP A 33 -7.84 10.15 12.79
CA TRP A 33 -6.55 9.46 12.87
C TRP A 33 -6.30 8.96 14.28
N GLY A 34 -5.65 7.79 14.40
CA GLY A 34 -5.29 7.18 15.69
C GLY A 34 -3.98 7.71 16.29
N PHE A 35 -3.61 8.96 16.04
CA PHE A 35 -2.38 9.55 16.60
C PHE A 35 -2.56 9.89 18.08
N GLU A 36 -1.53 9.63 18.89
CA GLU A 36 -1.44 10.09 20.29
C GLU A 36 -1.67 11.61 20.38
N ASP A 37 -2.27 12.09 21.47
CA ASP A 37 -2.73 13.48 21.59
C ASP A 37 -1.57 14.49 21.51
N ASP A 38 -0.40 14.15 22.06
CA ASP A 38 0.82 14.97 22.08
C ASP A 38 1.77 14.67 20.91
N TYR A 39 1.39 13.77 20.00
CA TYR A 39 2.18 13.44 18.82
C TYR A 39 1.82 14.30 17.61
N VAL A 40 2.85 14.88 16.98
CA VAL A 40 2.76 15.60 15.70
C VAL A 40 3.53 14.84 14.64
N ASN A 41 2.81 14.21 13.71
CA ASN A 41 3.42 13.46 12.63
C ASN A 41 3.96 14.40 11.54
N LEU A 42 5.27 14.67 11.58
CA LEU A 42 5.97 15.45 10.56
C LEU A 42 6.64 14.58 9.48
N ASN A 43 6.51 13.25 9.56
CA ASN A 43 7.15 12.30 8.64
C ASN A 43 6.15 11.27 8.07
N HIS A 44 4.99 11.76 7.63
CA HIS A 44 3.95 10.90 7.07
C HIS A 44 4.42 10.13 5.82
N GLY A 45 5.38 10.68 5.08
CA GLY A 45 5.93 10.08 3.86
C GLY A 45 6.76 8.81 4.06
N SER A 46 7.17 8.47 5.28
CA SER A 46 7.98 7.26 5.54
C SER A 46 7.13 6.00 5.61
N TYR A 47 6.17 5.94 6.54
CA TYR A 47 5.34 4.75 6.78
C TYR A 47 3.84 5.00 6.56
N GLY A 48 3.43 6.27 6.43
CA GLY A 48 2.03 6.66 6.43
C GLY A 48 1.33 6.40 7.76
N SER A 49 0.01 6.50 7.71
CA SER A 49 -0.90 6.00 8.74
C SER A 49 -2.26 5.74 8.07
N LEU A 50 -3.09 4.89 8.66
CA LEU A 50 -4.45 4.70 8.17
C LEU A 50 -5.38 5.63 8.96
N PRO A 51 -6.29 6.37 8.30
CA PRO A 51 -7.40 6.97 9.02
C PRO A 51 -8.27 5.84 9.61
N LEU A 52 -8.88 6.12 10.76
CA LEU A 52 -9.65 5.17 11.56
C LEU A 52 -10.74 4.41 10.79
N PRO A 53 -11.47 4.98 9.82
CA PRO A 53 -12.41 4.23 8.99
C PRO A 53 -11.75 3.11 8.18
N VAL A 54 -10.56 3.37 7.64
CA VAL A 54 -9.79 2.39 6.87
C VAL A 54 -9.27 1.30 7.79
N LEU A 55 -8.75 1.66 8.96
CA LEU A 55 -8.32 0.70 9.98
C LEU A 55 -9.49 -0.22 10.40
N ALA A 56 -10.69 0.33 10.60
CA ALA A 56 -11.88 -0.45 10.92
C ALA A 56 -12.23 -1.45 9.82
N GLN A 57 -12.11 -1.05 8.56
CA GLN A 57 -12.34 -1.97 7.44
C GLN A 57 -11.26 -3.07 7.38
N CYS A 58 -9.98 -2.76 7.61
CA CYS A 58 -8.91 -3.76 7.67
C CYS A 58 -9.21 -4.83 8.73
N VAL A 59 -9.59 -4.40 9.92
CA VAL A 59 -9.99 -5.29 11.02
C VAL A 59 -11.18 -6.17 10.64
N LYS A 60 -12.25 -5.59 10.07
CA LYS A 60 -13.42 -6.36 9.61
C LYS A 60 -13.02 -7.42 8.59
N MET A 61 -12.11 -7.08 7.67
CA MET A 61 -11.61 -8.02 6.68
C MET A 61 -10.80 -9.15 7.29
N SER A 62 -9.93 -8.86 8.27
CA SER A 62 -9.21 -9.89 9.02
C SER A 62 -10.17 -10.84 9.74
N LEU A 63 -11.16 -10.31 10.46
CA LEU A 63 -12.18 -11.13 11.13
C LEU A 63 -12.99 -11.98 10.14
N LEU A 64 -13.32 -11.42 8.97
CA LEU A 64 -14.03 -12.15 7.92
C LEU A 64 -13.21 -13.33 7.38
N ALA A 65 -11.90 -13.14 7.21
CA ALA A 65 -10.98 -14.21 6.82
C ALA A 65 -10.92 -15.31 7.88
N GLU A 66 -10.75 -14.96 9.16
CA GLU A 66 -10.63 -15.93 10.25
C GLU A 66 -11.94 -16.67 10.58
N LYS A 67 -13.10 -16.04 10.35
CA LYS A 67 -14.40 -16.65 10.66
C LYS A 67 -14.69 -17.90 9.82
N ASN A 68 -14.18 -17.96 8.59
CA ASN A 68 -14.25 -19.12 7.72
C ASN A 68 -13.17 -19.01 6.62
N PRO A 69 -11.93 -19.45 6.91
CA PRO A 69 -10.78 -19.25 6.02
C PRO A 69 -10.97 -19.90 4.64
N ASP A 70 -11.53 -21.11 4.59
CA ASP A 70 -11.79 -21.80 3.33
C ASP A 70 -12.73 -21.00 2.42
N ARG A 71 -13.86 -20.54 2.96
CA ARG A 71 -14.80 -19.72 2.19
C ARG A 71 -14.16 -18.40 1.77
N PHE A 72 -13.42 -17.77 2.68
CA PHE A 72 -12.79 -16.48 2.39
C PHE A 72 -11.80 -16.60 1.23
N HIS A 73 -10.83 -17.50 1.32
CA HIS A 73 -9.77 -17.62 0.33
C HIS A 73 -10.25 -18.23 -1.00
N ARG A 74 -11.23 -19.15 -0.97
CA ARG A 74 -11.70 -19.81 -2.19
C ARG A 74 -12.80 -19.05 -2.94
N VAL A 75 -13.58 -18.23 -2.24
CA VAL A 75 -14.80 -17.61 -2.81
C VAL A 75 -14.82 -16.10 -2.62
N THR A 76 -14.57 -15.61 -1.40
CA THR A 76 -14.80 -14.21 -1.05
C THR A 76 -13.69 -13.26 -1.52
N TYR A 77 -12.42 -13.68 -1.43
CA TYR A 77 -11.26 -12.81 -1.63
C TYR A 77 -11.13 -12.32 -3.08
N MET A 78 -11.27 -13.20 -4.07
CA MET A 78 -11.02 -12.86 -5.47
C MET A 78 -11.95 -11.76 -6.01
N PRO A 79 -13.27 -11.78 -5.77
CA PRO A 79 -14.16 -10.67 -6.14
C PRO A 79 -13.79 -9.35 -5.46
N LEU A 80 -13.41 -9.38 -4.16
CA LEU A 80 -13.00 -8.18 -3.44
C LEU A 80 -11.70 -7.59 -4.01
N LEU A 81 -10.74 -8.43 -4.37
CA LEU A 81 -9.51 -8.00 -5.01
C LEU A 81 -9.78 -7.39 -6.39
N ALA A 82 -10.67 -8.00 -7.19
CA ALA A 82 -11.04 -7.47 -8.50
C ALA A 82 -11.68 -6.08 -8.40
N GLU A 83 -12.56 -5.87 -7.43
CA GLU A 83 -13.18 -4.57 -7.19
C GLU A 83 -12.17 -3.53 -6.71
N ALA A 84 -11.25 -3.90 -5.81
CA ALA A 84 -10.19 -3.00 -5.35
C ALA A 84 -9.28 -2.56 -6.52
N ARG A 85 -8.90 -3.49 -7.42
CA ARG A 85 -8.12 -3.17 -8.62
C ARG A 85 -8.87 -2.21 -9.54
N ARG A 86 -10.18 -2.43 -9.75
CA ARG A 86 -11.03 -1.57 -10.57
C ARG A 86 -11.07 -0.13 -10.03
N GLN A 87 -11.25 0.03 -8.71
CA GLN A 87 -11.28 1.36 -8.08
C GLN A 87 -9.93 2.09 -8.18
N VAL A 88 -8.82 1.37 -8.02
CA VAL A 88 -7.48 1.95 -8.19
C VAL A 88 -7.24 2.34 -9.65
N ALA A 89 -7.65 1.50 -10.60
CA ALA A 89 -7.50 1.78 -12.04
C ALA A 89 -8.26 3.05 -12.44
N GLU A 90 -9.49 3.21 -11.95
CA GLU A 90 -10.29 4.41 -12.13
C GLU A 90 -9.61 5.66 -11.53
N LEU A 91 -9.05 5.54 -10.31
CA LEU A 91 -8.36 6.64 -9.63
C LEU A 91 -7.13 7.15 -10.42
N ILE A 92 -6.37 6.25 -11.04
CA ILE A 92 -5.14 6.61 -11.76
C ILE A 92 -5.34 6.74 -13.28
N GLY A 93 -6.56 6.55 -13.78
CA GLY A 93 -6.92 6.73 -15.18
C GLY A 93 -6.41 5.64 -16.14
N THR A 94 -6.41 4.37 -15.71
CA THR A 94 -5.89 3.22 -16.48
C THR A 94 -6.93 2.08 -16.55
N GLN A 95 -6.66 1.01 -17.30
CA GLN A 95 -7.54 -0.16 -17.38
C GLN A 95 -7.35 -1.09 -16.18
N ASN A 96 -8.39 -1.83 -15.81
CA ASN A 96 -8.34 -2.75 -14.66
C ASN A 96 -7.24 -3.83 -14.84
N GLU A 97 -7.06 -4.28 -16.08
CA GLU A 97 -6.07 -5.28 -16.48
C GLU A 97 -4.62 -4.82 -16.27
N GLU A 98 -4.40 -3.50 -16.20
CA GLU A 98 -3.08 -2.87 -16.04
C GLU A 98 -2.70 -2.66 -14.57
N VAL A 99 -3.62 -2.90 -13.62
CA VAL A 99 -3.38 -2.73 -12.19
C VAL A 99 -3.23 -4.08 -11.52
N VAL A 100 -2.19 -4.27 -10.70
CA VAL A 100 -2.06 -5.40 -9.77
C VAL A 100 -1.67 -4.88 -8.39
N LEU A 101 -2.08 -5.58 -7.33
CA LEU A 101 -1.72 -5.23 -5.96
C LEU A 101 -0.57 -6.11 -5.47
N VAL A 102 0.48 -5.48 -4.97
CA VAL A 102 1.68 -6.14 -4.42
C VAL A 102 1.97 -5.62 -3.01
N PRO A 103 2.73 -6.35 -2.17
CA PRO A 103 2.93 -5.97 -0.78
C PRO A 103 3.53 -4.58 -0.55
N ASN A 104 4.42 -4.11 -1.43
CA ASN A 104 5.06 -2.79 -1.36
C ASN A 104 5.80 -2.44 -2.66
N ALA A 105 6.30 -1.21 -2.75
CA ALA A 105 7.05 -0.70 -3.91
C ALA A 105 8.32 -1.52 -4.21
N THR A 106 9.09 -1.91 -3.19
CA THR A 106 10.30 -2.72 -3.36
C THR A 106 9.99 -4.10 -3.96
N HIS A 107 8.88 -4.71 -3.56
CA HIS A 107 8.41 -5.96 -4.16
C HIS A 107 8.05 -5.77 -5.63
N GLY A 108 7.30 -4.73 -5.97
CA GLY A 108 6.95 -4.40 -7.36
C GLY A 108 8.19 -4.23 -8.25
N LEU A 109 9.17 -3.46 -7.79
CA LEU A 109 10.44 -3.26 -8.49
C LEU A 109 11.20 -4.58 -8.71
N ASN A 110 11.32 -5.41 -7.66
CA ASN A 110 11.99 -6.71 -7.76
C ASN A 110 11.27 -7.64 -8.74
N THR A 111 9.94 -7.66 -8.75
CA THR A 111 9.15 -8.47 -9.68
C THR A 111 9.48 -8.12 -11.13
N VAL A 112 9.56 -6.83 -11.47
CA VAL A 112 9.93 -6.40 -12.82
C VAL A 112 11.37 -6.80 -13.15
N LEU A 113 12.34 -6.39 -12.33
CA LEU A 113 13.77 -6.59 -12.62
C LEU A 113 14.16 -8.08 -12.71
N ARG A 114 13.49 -8.95 -11.96
CA ARG A 114 13.78 -10.39 -11.96
C ARG A 114 13.13 -11.17 -13.11
N ASN A 115 12.21 -10.55 -13.86
CA ASN A 115 11.50 -11.18 -14.97
C ASN A 115 11.86 -10.59 -16.35
N ILE A 116 12.81 -9.65 -16.40
CA ILE A 116 13.42 -9.23 -17.67
C ILE A 116 14.46 -10.27 -18.09
N GLU A 117 14.45 -10.66 -19.36
CA GLU A 117 15.51 -11.46 -19.97
C GLU A 117 16.72 -10.56 -20.29
N TRP A 118 17.62 -10.44 -19.33
CA TRP A 118 18.84 -9.65 -19.48
C TRP A 118 19.83 -10.29 -20.45
N ARG A 119 20.41 -9.48 -21.33
CA ARG A 119 21.45 -9.87 -22.28
C ARG A 119 22.76 -9.17 -21.96
N GLU A 120 23.86 -9.75 -22.41
CA GLU A 120 25.16 -9.13 -22.29
C GLU A 120 25.16 -7.75 -22.97
N GLY A 121 25.64 -6.74 -22.26
CA GLY A 121 25.65 -5.35 -22.72
C GLY A 121 24.40 -4.55 -22.33
N ASP A 122 23.38 -5.16 -21.73
CA ASP A 122 22.25 -4.41 -21.16
C ASP A 122 22.71 -3.59 -19.94
N ILE A 123 22.19 -2.36 -19.84
CA ILE A 123 22.54 -1.39 -18.80
C ILE A 123 21.29 -0.95 -18.05
N ILE A 124 21.35 -1.00 -16.73
CA ILE A 124 20.34 -0.38 -15.87
C ILE A 124 20.76 1.07 -15.56
N LEU A 125 19.91 2.01 -15.97
CA LEU A 125 20.01 3.42 -15.62
C LEU A 125 19.00 3.73 -14.52
N GLY A 126 19.45 4.27 -13.39
CA GLY A 126 18.57 4.58 -12.27
C GLY A 126 19.10 5.70 -11.37
N GLY A 127 18.19 6.37 -10.68
CA GLY A 127 18.51 7.32 -9.60
C GLY A 127 18.68 6.62 -8.24
N GLU A 128 19.24 7.34 -7.27
CA GLU A 128 19.47 6.88 -5.91
C GLU A 128 18.18 6.88 -5.09
N TYR A 129 17.37 5.82 -5.19
CA TYR A 129 16.35 5.52 -4.18
C TYR A 129 16.69 4.19 -3.54
N LEU A 130 16.56 4.07 -2.21
CA LEU A 130 16.99 2.90 -1.45
C LEU A 130 16.47 1.57 -2.03
N SER A 131 15.26 1.54 -2.62
CA SER A 131 14.72 0.34 -3.26
C SER A 131 15.49 -0.10 -4.51
N SER A 132 15.99 0.82 -5.35
CA SER A 132 16.87 0.48 -6.47
C SER A 132 18.26 0.08 -5.98
N VAL A 133 18.76 0.72 -4.91
CA VAL A 133 20.06 0.41 -4.28
C VAL A 133 20.10 -1.01 -3.73
N TYR A 134 18.99 -1.58 -3.23
CA TYR A 134 18.96 -2.98 -2.78
C TYR A 134 18.58 -3.97 -3.88
N ALA A 135 17.71 -3.60 -4.82
CA ALA A 135 17.26 -4.53 -5.85
C ALA A 135 18.37 -4.86 -6.85
N VAL A 136 19.18 -3.87 -7.24
CA VAL A 136 20.20 -4.00 -8.29
C VAL A 136 21.39 -4.90 -7.89
N PRO A 137 21.97 -4.80 -6.68
CA PRO A 137 22.98 -5.75 -6.23
C PRO A 137 22.47 -7.19 -6.10
N CYS A 138 21.16 -7.38 -5.94
CA CYS A 138 20.57 -8.73 -5.86
C CYS A 138 20.35 -9.40 -7.22
N ILE A 139 20.39 -8.65 -8.33
CA ILE A 139 20.23 -9.20 -9.70
C ILE A 139 21.58 -9.42 -10.40
N LYS A 140 22.60 -8.58 -10.14
CA LYS A 140 23.95 -8.70 -10.73
C LYS A 140 24.59 -10.10 -10.60
N PRO A 141 24.49 -10.82 -9.46
CA PRO A 141 25.10 -12.15 -9.34
C PRO A 141 24.43 -13.20 -10.23
N THR A 142 23.22 -12.94 -10.71
CA THR A 142 22.39 -13.89 -11.45
C THR A 142 22.31 -13.58 -12.94
N TYR A 143 22.53 -12.32 -13.34
CA TYR A 143 22.32 -11.83 -14.71
C TYR A 143 23.52 -11.03 -15.22
N PRO A 144 23.84 -11.10 -16.53
CA PRO A 144 24.98 -10.42 -17.15
C PRO A 144 24.70 -8.93 -17.39
N VAL A 145 24.31 -8.20 -16.34
CA VAL A 145 23.86 -6.79 -16.40
C VAL A 145 24.87 -5.87 -15.72
N THR A 146 25.16 -4.72 -16.34
CA THR A 146 26.00 -3.65 -15.77
C THR A 146 25.15 -2.50 -15.25
N THR A 147 25.72 -1.70 -14.34
CA THR A 147 25.04 -0.50 -13.81
C THR A 147 25.83 0.76 -14.11
N SER A 148 25.14 1.89 -14.23
CA SER A 148 25.78 3.18 -14.45
C SER A 148 26.81 3.57 -13.39
N LEU A 149 26.68 3.07 -12.15
CA LEU A 149 27.63 3.29 -11.06
C LEU A 149 28.95 2.52 -11.23
N ASP A 150 29.01 1.49 -12.07
CA ASP A 150 30.25 0.75 -12.34
C ASP A 150 31.19 1.49 -13.31
N HIS A 151 30.70 2.59 -13.91
CA HIS A 151 31.42 3.39 -14.91
C HIS A 151 31.80 4.79 -14.39
N LEU A 152 31.56 5.07 -13.10
CA LEU A 152 32.03 6.26 -12.38
C LEU A 152 33.24 5.90 -11.51
#